data_AF-A0A829YA40-F1
#
_entry.id   AF-A0A829YA40-F1
#
_cell.length_a   1.000
_cell.length_b   1.000
_cell.length_c   1.000
_cell.angle_alpha   90.00
_cell.angle_beta   90.00
_cell.angle_gamma   90.00
#
_symmetry.space_group_name_H-M   'P 1'
#
loop_
_entity.id
_entity.type
_entity.pdbx_description
1 polymer ?
#
loop_
_entity_poly.entity_id
_entity_poly.type
_entity_poly.pdbx_seq_one_letter_code
_entity_poly.pdbx_strand_id
1 'polypeptide(L)'
;MRRLRGSVGVLAGATMCASLALAAQEQPIADYWQSASSTDKENYVRVPMPPGIQVVNTELDGPVFADANGKTLYIWPLTKLRNGDIGDRKDSGISSCTDEVQKVTSGLMSPYPGGLVLPNVEARKSCTQVWPPLIAPADAKPVGSGHNEWTTIKRADGKLQWSYGGYPLYTSDLDKKPGDVLGGTKIQRSGDGPAVRVPVGPPANVPPEFAGTDADPNRYGPLQTATGRLLTDHKGFSVYTWDGDEPNKSKCMRECLKDWAPVFAAVTAVPNGEWGIIERSPGIKQWTFRKKPLYTYVLDRSTRSLVGSDVPGWHNVYTQRAIAPPKDFTVQDSIAGQVLADAKGMTVYIYNCGDDARDQLACDHPDTEQAYRLAICGNSDPKLCQESFPYVPAAANAKSDSRLWSVMSIDPNTGRRATQGQAGASSVWAYRERPVYTCSLDRQPGDANCDSFGEFNGRRNGYRAFWLRDDFGNSAYSF
;
A
#
# COMPACT_ATOMS: atom_id res chain seq x y z
N MET A 1 -80.11 35.09 12.24
CA MET A 1 -78.79 35.64 12.64
C MET A 1 -77.82 35.47 11.47
N ARG A 2 -77.13 36.55 11.10
CA ARG A 2 -76.32 36.73 9.88
C ARG A 2 -75.27 35.62 9.67
N ARG A 3 -75.23 35.00 8.49
CA ARG A 3 -74.00 34.39 7.94
C ARG A 3 -73.56 35.24 6.74
N LEU A 4 -72.40 35.88 6.91
CA LEU A 4 -71.71 36.66 5.89
C LEU A 4 -70.78 35.75 5.08
N ARG A 5 -70.68 36.10 3.79
CA ARG A 5 -69.88 35.49 2.73
C ARG A 5 -68.38 35.50 3.01
N GLY A 6 -67.66 34.52 2.45
CA GLY A 6 -66.21 34.55 2.27
C GLY A 6 -65.81 33.71 1.07
N SER A 7 -65.28 34.37 0.04
CA SER A 7 -65.01 33.88 -1.31
C SER A 7 -63.82 32.91 -1.37
N VAL A 8 -63.90 31.93 -2.27
CA VAL A 8 -62.81 31.02 -2.63
C VAL A 8 -61.76 31.79 -3.44
N GLY A 9 -60.57 31.94 -2.87
CA GLY A 9 -59.37 32.38 -3.58
C GLY A 9 -58.37 31.23 -3.66
N VAL A 10 -58.14 30.71 -4.86
CA VAL A 10 -57.07 29.75 -5.13
C VAL A 10 -55.76 30.51 -5.17
N LEU A 11 -54.97 30.40 -4.11
CA LEU A 11 -53.58 30.85 -4.08
C LEU A 11 -52.69 29.69 -4.53
N ALA A 12 -52.17 29.80 -5.76
CA ALA A 12 -51.06 29.00 -6.24
C ALA A 12 -49.81 29.34 -5.43
N GLY A 13 -49.53 28.54 -4.39
CA GLY A 13 -48.27 28.59 -3.67
C GLY A 13 -47.21 27.86 -4.49
N ALA A 14 -46.30 28.62 -5.11
CA ALA A 14 -45.08 28.06 -5.67
C ALA A 14 -44.20 27.57 -4.50
N THR A 15 -44.15 26.26 -4.29
CA THR A 15 -43.21 25.63 -3.37
C THR A 15 -41.82 25.74 -4.00
N MET A 16 -41.03 26.73 -3.57
CA MET A 16 -39.59 26.71 -3.83
C MET A 16 -39.01 25.50 -3.09
N CYS A 17 -38.71 24.43 -3.82
CA CYS A 17 -37.75 23.43 -3.36
C CYS A 17 -36.41 24.14 -3.26
N ALA A 18 -36.04 24.58 -2.05
CA ALA A 18 -34.68 24.89 -1.73
C ALA A 18 -33.89 23.58 -1.83
N SER A 19 -33.19 23.39 -2.94
CA SER A 19 -32.14 22.40 -3.05
C SER A 19 -31.08 22.77 -2.02
N LEU A 20 -31.11 22.13 -0.85
CA LEU A 20 -29.94 22.01 0.01
C LEU A 20 -28.91 21.24 -0.81
N ALA A 21 -28.04 21.97 -1.51
CA ALA A 21 -26.77 21.42 -1.90
C ALA A 21 -26.08 21.03 -0.59
N LEU A 22 -25.99 19.73 -0.31
CA LEU A 22 -24.96 19.25 0.59
C LEU A 22 -23.64 19.70 -0.03
N ALA A 23 -23.05 20.76 0.53
CA ALA A 23 -21.63 20.98 0.32
C ALA A 23 -20.96 19.69 0.79
N ALA A 24 -20.29 18.99 -0.13
CA ALA A 24 -19.41 17.89 0.24
C ALA A 24 -18.48 18.45 1.32
N GLN A 25 -18.57 17.94 2.54
CA GLN A 25 -17.53 18.20 3.53
C GLN A 25 -16.25 17.67 2.91
N GLU A 26 -15.30 18.54 2.60
CA GLU A 26 -13.91 18.13 2.35
C GLU A 26 -13.49 17.31 3.58
N GLN A 27 -13.51 15.98 3.45
CA GLN A 27 -12.98 15.08 4.46
C GLN A 27 -11.51 15.45 4.62
N PRO A 28 -11.08 15.86 5.83
CA PRO A 28 -9.79 16.49 5.97
C PRO A 28 -8.69 15.47 5.65
N ILE A 29 -7.81 15.85 4.72
CA ILE A 29 -6.57 15.13 4.36
C ILE A 29 -5.79 14.64 5.61
N ALA A 30 -5.93 15.33 6.75
CA ALA A 30 -5.35 14.97 8.04
C ALA A 30 -5.82 13.60 8.60
N ASP A 31 -6.99 13.11 8.19
CA ASP A 31 -7.54 11.83 8.68
C ASP A 31 -6.75 10.63 8.15
N TYR A 32 -6.08 10.80 7.01
CA TYR A 32 -5.30 9.76 6.33
C TYR A 32 -3.80 10.02 6.38
N TRP A 33 -3.37 11.25 6.14
CA TRP A 33 -1.96 11.58 5.94
C TRP A 33 -1.42 12.51 7.02
N GLN A 34 -0.09 12.54 7.14
CA GLN A 34 0.61 13.52 7.95
C GLN A 34 1.21 14.64 7.10
N SER A 35 1.51 15.78 7.73
CA SER A 35 2.24 16.86 7.08
C SER A 35 3.69 16.45 6.80
N ALA A 36 4.31 17.09 5.82
CA ALA A 36 5.74 16.89 5.52
C ALA A 36 6.68 17.33 6.66
N SER A 37 6.19 18.19 7.55
CA SER A 37 6.90 18.62 8.76
C SER A 37 6.77 17.64 9.93
N SER A 38 5.90 16.63 9.82
CA SER A 38 5.71 15.63 10.88
C SER A 38 7.00 14.86 11.12
N THR A 39 7.32 14.65 12.40
CA THR A 39 8.44 13.80 12.83
C THR A 39 8.01 12.36 13.10
N ASP A 40 6.71 12.07 13.03
CA ASP A 40 6.15 10.77 13.36
C ASP A 40 6.58 9.72 12.33
N LYS A 41 7.30 8.71 12.82
CA LYS A 41 7.81 7.59 12.05
C LYS A 41 7.66 6.34 12.88
N GLU A 42 7.55 5.20 12.20
CA GLU A 42 7.50 3.93 12.90
C GLU A 42 8.86 3.65 13.56
N ASN A 43 8.80 3.28 14.83
CA ASN A 43 9.94 2.84 15.60
C ASN A 43 10.15 1.32 15.46
N TYR A 44 11.39 0.85 15.63
CA TYR A 44 11.77 -0.54 15.41
C TYR A 44 12.68 -1.08 16.52
N VAL A 45 12.68 -2.40 16.67
CA VAL A 45 13.58 -3.11 17.57
C VAL A 45 14.93 -3.24 16.89
N ARG A 46 15.99 -2.73 17.54
CA ARG A 46 17.35 -2.88 17.01
C ARG A 46 17.76 -4.34 17.07
N VAL A 47 18.22 -4.86 15.93
CA VAL A 47 18.76 -6.21 15.79
C VAL A 47 20.22 -6.16 15.33
N PRO A 48 21.05 -7.16 15.66
CA PRO A 48 22.38 -7.32 15.08
C PRO A 48 22.29 -7.39 13.55
N MET A 49 23.26 -6.79 12.85
CA MET A 49 23.32 -6.74 11.39
C MET A 49 24.75 -6.99 10.89
N PRO A 50 24.93 -7.60 9.71
CA PRO A 50 26.23 -7.69 9.06
C PRO A 50 26.85 -6.32 8.78
N PRO A 51 28.19 -6.21 8.67
CA PRO A 51 28.85 -4.97 8.29
C PRO A 51 28.34 -4.43 6.95
N GLY A 52 28.13 -3.11 6.87
CA GLY A 52 27.66 -2.43 5.66
C GLY A 52 26.14 -2.45 5.48
N ILE A 53 25.40 -3.20 6.30
CA ILE A 53 23.93 -3.12 6.33
C ILE A 53 23.49 -2.00 7.26
N GLN A 54 22.50 -1.23 6.84
CA GLN A 54 21.91 -0.15 7.59
C GLN A 54 20.39 -0.26 7.64
N VAL A 55 19.76 0.53 8.52
CA VAL A 55 18.31 0.71 8.54
C VAL A 55 17.99 2.09 7.99
N VAL A 56 17.10 2.15 6.99
CA VAL A 56 16.61 3.39 6.39
C VAL A 56 15.12 3.51 6.63
N ASN A 57 14.66 4.66 7.11
CA ASN A 57 13.24 4.93 7.21
C ASN A 57 12.68 5.35 5.85
N THR A 58 11.67 4.63 5.38
CA THR A 58 10.91 4.94 4.17
C THR A 58 9.66 5.73 4.53
N GLU A 59 9.03 6.40 3.56
CA GLU A 59 7.83 7.20 3.83
C GLU A 59 6.59 6.34 4.11
N LEU A 60 6.52 5.15 3.50
CA LEU A 60 5.33 4.30 3.53
C LEU A 60 5.56 2.97 4.24
N ASP A 61 6.61 2.24 3.84
CA ASP A 61 6.91 0.87 4.27
C ASP A 61 7.54 0.78 5.68
N GLY A 62 7.71 1.91 6.38
CA GLY A 62 8.42 2.01 7.66
C GLY A 62 9.94 1.83 7.52
N PRO A 63 10.63 1.43 8.60
CA PRO A 63 12.05 1.07 8.56
C PRO A 63 12.30 -0.17 7.70
N VAL A 64 13.29 -0.09 6.80
CA VAL A 64 13.75 -1.20 5.96
C VAL A 64 15.25 -1.38 6.13
N PHE A 65 15.74 -2.60 5.93
CA PHE A 65 17.18 -2.81 5.76
C PHE A 65 17.59 -2.28 4.39
N ALA A 66 18.79 -1.72 4.33
CA ALA A 66 19.40 -1.26 3.11
C ALA A 66 20.89 -1.65 3.05
N ASP A 67 21.41 -1.78 1.83
CA ASP A 67 22.83 -1.97 1.60
C ASP A 67 23.64 -0.71 1.97
N ALA A 68 24.97 -0.77 1.80
CA ALA A 68 25.87 0.34 2.12
C ALA A 68 25.60 1.61 1.28
N ASN A 69 24.94 1.48 0.12
CA ASN A 69 24.56 2.59 -0.76
C ASN A 69 23.14 3.11 -0.46
N GLY A 70 22.43 2.48 0.48
CA GLY A 70 21.07 2.84 0.87
C GLY A 70 19.98 2.21 0.01
N LYS A 71 20.29 1.24 -0.87
CA LYS A 71 19.27 0.50 -1.61
C LYS A 71 18.52 -0.46 -0.69
N THR A 72 17.19 -0.43 -0.75
CA THR A 72 16.33 -1.28 0.07
C THR A 72 16.57 -2.76 -0.21
N LEU A 73 16.53 -3.57 0.85
CA LEU A 73 16.62 -5.02 0.75
C LEU A 73 15.24 -5.65 0.69
N TYR A 74 15.13 -6.68 -0.14
CA TYR A 74 13.90 -7.40 -0.43
C TYR A 74 14.08 -8.89 -0.25
N ILE A 75 12.98 -9.55 0.11
CA ILE A 75 12.80 -10.99 0.03
C ILE A 75 11.75 -11.30 -1.04
N TRP A 76 11.76 -12.53 -1.57
CA TRP A 76 10.75 -12.99 -2.53
C TRP A 76 10.07 -14.25 -2.02
N PRO A 77 9.12 -14.16 -1.08
CA PRO A 77 8.54 -15.34 -0.45
C PRO A 77 7.79 -16.22 -1.46
N LEU A 78 7.90 -17.54 -1.28
CA LEU A 78 7.12 -18.52 -2.03
C LEU A 78 5.62 -18.19 -1.95
N THR A 79 5.03 -17.93 -3.10
CA THR A 79 3.63 -17.56 -3.28
C THR A 79 2.92 -18.68 -4.04
N LYS A 80 1.79 -19.13 -3.50
CA LYS A 80 0.93 -20.10 -4.16
C LYS A 80 0.14 -19.40 -5.26
N LEU A 81 0.41 -19.78 -6.50
CA LEU A 81 -0.38 -19.42 -7.67
C LEU A 81 -1.33 -20.57 -8.03
N ARG A 82 -2.09 -20.40 -9.11
CA ARG A 82 -3.13 -21.34 -9.51
C ARG A 82 -2.59 -22.73 -9.86
N ASN A 83 -1.53 -22.78 -10.67
CA ASN A 83 -0.98 -24.04 -11.19
C ASN A 83 0.37 -24.41 -10.55
N GLY A 84 0.72 -23.80 -9.42
CA GLY A 84 1.93 -24.11 -8.66
C GLY A 84 2.44 -22.94 -7.84
N ASP A 85 3.59 -23.14 -7.22
CA ASP A 85 4.21 -22.15 -6.34
C ASP A 85 5.40 -21.49 -7.03
N ILE A 86 5.65 -20.22 -6.73
CA ILE A 86 6.78 -19.45 -7.28
C ILE A 86 7.36 -18.50 -6.24
N GLY A 87 8.65 -18.25 -6.30
CA GLY A 87 9.40 -17.49 -5.31
C GLY A 87 10.40 -18.34 -4.54
N ASP A 88 11.03 -17.74 -3.55
CA ASP A 88 12.02 -18.37 -2.68
C ASP A 88 11.35 -19.12 -1.54
N ARG A 89 11.64 -20.42 -1.46
CA ARG A 89 11.22 -21.23 -0.32
C ARG A 89 12.11 -20.92 0.88
N LYS A 90 11.46 -20.60 2.01
CA LYS A 90 12.12 -20.35 3.29
C LYS A 90 13.03 -21.52 3.67
N ASP A 91 14.23 -21.18 4.16
CA ASP A 91 15.23 -22.12 4.67
C ASP A 91 15.68 -23.19 3.65
N SER A 92 15.41 -22.98 2.36
CA SER A 92 15.80 -23.94 1.31
C SER A 92 17.29 -23.90 0.98
N GLY A 93 17.98 -22.82 1.35
CA GLY A 93 19.37 -22.59 0.95
C GLY A 93 19.55 -22.29 -0.54
N ILE A 94 18.46 -22.07 -1.29
CA ILE A 94 18.46 -21.88 -2.74
C ILE A 94 17.61 -20.65 -3.08
N SER A 95 18.10 -19.85 -4.04
CA SER A 95 17.38 -18.71 -4.63
C SER A 95 16.76 -19.13 -5.96
N SER A 96 15.46 -18.93 -6.11
CA SER A 96 14.71 -19.08 -7.37
C SER A 96 15.01 -17.96 -8.38
N CYS A 97 15.63 -16.86 -7.94
CA CYS A 97 16.07 -15.77 -8.82
C CYS A 97 17.44 -16.06 -9.46
N THR A 98 17.45 -16.33 -10.77
CA THR A 98 18.63 -16.77 -11.53
C THR A 98 19.04 -15.76 -12.60
N ASP A 99 20.22 -15.97 -13.19
CA ASP A 99 20.73 -15.19 -14.34
C ASP A 99 20.11 -15.63 -15.68
N GLU A 100 19.21 -16.63 -15.66
CA GLU A 100 18.52 -17.10 -16.86
C GLU A 100 17.45 -16.09 -17.29
N VAL A 101 17.56 -15.60 -18.53
CA VAL A 101 16.51 -14.77 -19.13
C VAL A 101 15.34 -15.67 -19.54
N GLN A 102 14.23 -15.56 -18.81
CA GLN A 102 13.01 -16.30 -19.12
C GLN A 102 12.39 -15.76 -20.41
N LYS A 103 12.11 -16.63 -21.39
CA LYS A 103 11.57 -16.21 -22.70
C LYS A 103 10.12 -16.61 -22.94
N VAL A 104 9.59 -17.46 -22.06
CA VAL A 104 8.24 -18.02 -22.20
C VAL A 104 7.47 -17.93 -20.89
N THR A 105 6.14 -17.98 -20.99
CA THR A 105 5.25 -18.11 -19.85
C THR A 105 5.53 -19.42 -19.10
N SER A 106 5.42 -19.37 -17.77
CA SER A 106 5.48 -20.54 -16.89
C SER A 106 4.14 -21.27 -16.81
N GLY A 107 3.03 -20.57 -17.08
CA GLY A 107 1.67 -21.09 -16.97
C GLY A 107 1.18 -21.23 -15.53
N LEU A 108 1.84 -20.58 -14.56
CA LEU A 108 1.49 -20.70 -13.14
C LEU A 108 0.36 -19.76 -12.72
N MET A 109 0.23 -18.60 -13.37
CA MET A 109 -0.72 -17.55 -12.99
C MET A 109 -2.05 -17.56 -13.76
N SER A 110 -2.17 -18.34 -14.83
CA SER A 110 -3.22 -18.19 -15.85
C SER A 110 -3.87 -19.52 -16.24
N PRO A 111 -5.05 -19.54 -16.90
CA PRO A 111 -5.43 -20.65 -17.77
C PRO A 111 -4.52 -20.79 -18.99
N TYR A 112 -3.66 -19.80 -19.29
CA TYR A 112 -2.70 -19.90 -20.40
C TYR A 112 -1.63 -20.96 -20.09
N PRO A 113 -1.33 -21.84 -21.05
CA PRO A 113 -0.29 -22.84 -20.87
C PRO A 113 1.08 -22.17 -20.76
N GLY A 114 2.03 -22.90 -20.17
CA GLY A 114 3.44 -22.56 -20.27
C GLY A 114 3.94 -22.71 -21.71
N GLY A 115 4.98 -21.96 -22.07
CA GLY A 115 5.63 -22.03 -23.38
C GLY A 115 5.21 -20.97 -24.39
N LEU A 116 4.32 -20.04 -24.03
CA LEU A 116 4.00 -18.90 -24.89
C LEU A 116 5.13 -17.87 -24.84
N VAL A 117 5.54 -17.36 -25.99
CA VAL A 117 6.63 -16.37 -26.10
C VAL A 117 6.22 -15.08 -25.39
N LEU A 118 7.08 -14.57 -24.52
CA LEU A 118 6.87 -13.29 -23.82
C LEU A 118 7.07 -12.10 -24.79
N PRO A 119 6.49 -10.93 -24.52
CA PRO A 119 6.79 -9.74 -25.32
C PRO A 119 8.27 -9.33 -25.19
N ASN A 120 8.86 -8.84 -26.27
CA ASN A 120 10.18 -8.18 -26.29
C ASN A 120 11.31 -9.00 -25.64
N VAL A 121 11.39 -10.29 -25.99
CA VAL A 121 12.35 -11.25 -25.42
C VAL A 121 13.81 -10.85 -25.61
N GLU A 122 14.11 -10.06 -26.64
CA GLU A 122 15.47 -9.63 -26.99
C GLU A 122 16.03 -8.60 -25.99
N ALA A 123 15.17 -7.77 -25.40
CA ALA A 123 15.55 -6.73 -24.45
C ALA A 123 15.25 -7.11 -22.99
N ARG A 124 14.70 -8.32 -22.76
CA ARG A 124 14.30 -8.76 -21.42
C ARG A 124 15.52 -9.00 -20.54
N LYS A 125 15.44 -8.48 -19.31
CA LYS A 125 16.43 -8.72 -18.25
C LYS A 125 16.17 -10.06 -17.56
N SER A 126 17.23 -10.71 -17.09
CA SER A 126 17.14 -11.83 -16.16
C SER A 126 16.66 -11.37 -14.78
N CYS A 127 16.24 -12.33 -13.95
CA CYS A 127 15.81 -12.04 -12.58
C CYS A 127 16.87 -11.28 -11.80
N THR A 128 18.13 -11.71 -11.83
CA THR A 128 19.24 -11.09 -11.07
C THR A 128 19.64 -9.72 -11.59
N GLN A 129 19.30 -9.36 -12.84
CA GLN A 129 19.51 -8.01 -13.35
C GLN A 129 18.47 -7.01 -12.81
N VAL A 130 17.24 -7.46 -12.58
CA VAL A 130 16.16 -6.64 -11.97
C VAL A 130 16.24 -6.67 -10.44
N TRP A 131 16.64 -7.81 -9.91
CA TRP A 131 16.78 -8.11 -8.49
C TRP A 131 18.20 -8.54 -8.15
N PRO A 132 19.19 -7.62 -8.13
CA PRO A 132 20.56 -7.99 -7.84
C PRO A 132 20.69 -8.65 -6.46
N PRO A 133 21.26 -9.87 -6.38
CA PRO A 133 21.42 -10.57 -5.11
C PRO A 133 22.42 -9.84 -4.22
N LEU A 134 22.11 -9.76 -2.91
CA LEU A 134 23.00 -9.17 -1.93
C LEU A 134 24.16 -10.13 -1.63
N ILE A 135 25.27 -9.97 -2.34
CA ILE A 135 26.44 -10.85 -2.21
C ILE A 135 27.08 -10.68 -0.83
N ALA A 136 27.37 -11.81 -0.19
CA ALA A 136 28.08 -11.89 1.07
C ALA A 136 29.58 -12.14 0.85
N PRO A 137 30.47 -11.63 1.73
CA PRO A 137 31.87 -12.02 1.77
C PRO A 137 32.03 -13.54 1.89
N ALA A 138 33.11 -14.11 1.34
CA ALA A 138 33.34 -15.56 1.36
C ALA A 138 33.52 -16.14 2.78
N ASP A 139 33.93 -15.32 3.75
CA ASP A 139 34.12 -15.64 5.16
C ASP A 139 32.96 -15.16 6.04
N ALA A 140 31.84 -14.75 5.44
CA ALA A 140 30.64 -14.31 6.15
C ALA A 140 30.16 -15.34 7.17
N LYS A 141 29.85 -14.88 8.38
CA LYS A 141 29.30 -15.68 9.48
C LYS A 141 27.87 -15.26 9.77
N PRO A 142 27.03 -16.17 10.31
CA PRO A 142 25.70 -15.79 10.76
C PRO A 142 25.72 -14.66 11.79
N VAL A 143 24.72 -13.79 11.74
CA VAL A 143 24.55 -12.64 12.66
C VAL A 143 23.12 -12.64 13.21
N GLY A 144 22.97 -12.49 14.52
CA GLY A 144 21.65 -12.57 15.16
C GLY A 144 21.21 -14.01 15.43
N SER A 145 19.90 -14.24 15.60
CA SER A 145 19.35 -15.55 15.93
C SER A 145 17.84 -15.63 15.67
N GLY A 146 17.32 -16.83 15.43
CA GLY A 146 15.88 -17.08 15.29
C GLY A 146 15.31 -16.44 14.02
N HIS A 147 14.10 -15.88 14.10
CA HIS A 147 13.43 -15.27 12.94
C HIS A 147 14.13 -14.04 12.37
N ASN A 148 15.08 -13.44 13.11
CA ASN A 148 15.83 -12.26 12.71
C ASN A 148 17.30 -12.58 12.42
N GLU A 149 17.62 -13.85 12.14
CA GLU A 149 18.98 -14.28 11.83
C GLU A 149 19.37 -13.94 10.39
N TRP A 150 20.58 -13.42 10.24
CA TRP A 150 21.29 -13.28 8.98
C TRP A 150 22.13 -14.53 8.75
N THR A 151 21.93 -15.18 7.61
CA THR A 151 22.68 -16.38 7.20
C THR A 151 23.16 -16.20 5.77
N THR A 152 23.82 -17.21 5.20
CA THR A 152 24.23 -17.17 3.79
C THR A 152 23.77 -18.40 3.05
N ILE A 153 23.44 -18.23 1.77
CA ILE A 153 23.22 -19.32 0.83
C ILE A 153 24.34 -19.33 -0.21
N LYS A 154 24.62 -20.50 -0.78
CA LYS A 154 25.59 -20.63 -1.88
C LYS A 154 24.86 -20.62 -3.21
N ARG A 155 25.19 -19.66 -4.08
CA ARG A 155 24.65 -19.54 -5.44
C ARG A 155 25.34 -20.53 -6.38
N ALA A 156 24.73 -20.76 -7.55
CA ALA A 156 25.25 -21.67 -8.58
C ALA A 156 26.63 -21.22 -9.14
N ASP A 157 26.89 -19.91 -9.15
CA ASP A 157 28.18 -19.33 -9.53
C ASP A 157 29.26 -19.43 -8.43
N GLY A 158 28.93 -20.06 -7.30
CA GLY A 158 29.82 -20.27 -6.16
C GLY A 158 29.88 -19.12 -5.16
N LYS A 159 29.30 -17.95 -5.46
CA LYS A 159 29.26 -16.82 -4.52
C LYS A 159 28.31 -17.09 -3.36
N LEU A 160 28.58 -16.49 -2.22
CA LEU A 160 27.64 -16.43 -1.11
C LEU A 160 26.69 -15.26 -1.29
N GLN A 161 25.42 -15.46 -0.96
CA GLN A 161 24.40 -14.42 -0.89
C GLN A 161 23.85 -14.38 0.53
N TRP A 162 23.67 -13.18 1.06
CA TRP A 162 23.01 -12.98 2.36
C TRP A 162 21.54 -13.42 2.30
N SER A 163 21.09 -14.04 3.37
CA SER A 163 19.70 -14.33 3.66
C SER A 163 19.31 -13.77 5.02
N TYR A 164 18.04 -13.38 5.18
CA TYR A 164 17.48 -12.93 6.45
C TYR A 164 16.18 -13.68 6.75
N GLY A 165 16.08 -14.20 7.97
CA GLY A 165 14.91 -14.98 8.38
C GLY A 165 14.64 -16.17 7.47
N GLY A 166 15.67 -16.75 6.86
CA GLY A 166 15.56 -17.90 5.95
C GLY A 166 15.30 -17.57 4.48
N TYR A 167 15.23 -16.30 4.08
CA TYR A 167 15.01 -15.90 2.69
C TYR A 167 16.24 -15.24 2.07
N PRO A 168 16.59 -15.55 0.81
CA PRO A 168 17.63 -14.85 0.08
C PRO A 168 17.29 -13.35 -0.06
N LEU A 169 18.31 -12.49 0.05
CA LEU A 169 18.15 -11.05 -0.03
C LEU A 169 18.56 -10.47 -1.38
N TYR A 170 17.80 -9.50 -1.85
CA TYR A 170 18.02 -8.78 -3.10
C TYR A 170 17.93 -7.28 -2.88
N THR A 171 18.57 -6.52 -3.76
CA THR A 171 18.24 -5.10 -4.00
C THR A 171 17.35 -5.00 -5.23
N SER A 172 16.79 -3.82 -5.52
CA SER A 172 16.08 -3.55 -6.79
C SER A 172 16.90 -2.69 -7.74
N ASP A 173 16.82 -2.97 -9.05
CA ASP A 173 17.36 -2.10 -10.08
C ASP A 173 16.58 -0.79 -10.22
N LEU A 174 15.34 -0.74 -9.73
CA LEU A 174 14.50 0.47 -9.71
C LEU A 174 14.93 1.44 -8.61
N ASP A 175 15.36 0.98 -7.44
CA ASP A 175 15.77 1.86 -6.34
C ASP A 175 17.03 2.65 -6.69
N LYS A 176 16.96 3.99 -6.60
CA LYS A 176 18.04 4.90 -6.97
C LYS A 176 18.60 5.68 -5.79
N LYS A 177 17.79 5.91 -4.76
CA LYS A 177 18.12 6.76 -3.60
C LYS A 177 17.81 6.03 -2.29
N PRO A 178 18.49 6.40 -1.19
CA PRO A 178 18.16 5.88 0.12
C PRO A 178 16.70 6.09 0.51
N GLY A 179 16.03 4.99 0.84
CA GLY A 179 14.62 4.97 1.24
C GLY A 179 13.63 4.89 0.08
N ASP A 180 14.13 4.70 -1.15
CA ASP A 180 13.31 4.23 -2.26
C ASP A 180 12.81 2.81 -1.99
N VAL A 181 11.55 2.57 -2.31
CA VAL A 181 10.98 1.23 -2.34
C VAL A 181 10.17 1.12 -3.63
N LEU A 182 10.82 0.97 -4.77
CA LEU A 182 10.15 1.07 -6.08
C LEU A 182 9.86 -0.31 -6.70
N GLY A 183 10.71 -1.31 -6.38
CA GLY A 183 10.60 -2.66 -6.94
C GLY A 183 9.52 -3.54 -6.34
N GLY A 184 9.10 -3.28 -5.10
CA GLY A 184 8.25 -4.19 -4.31
C GLY A 184 7.31 -3.46 -3.37
N THR A 185 6.54 -4.22 -2.59
CA THR A 185 5.52 -3.66 -1.68
C THR A 185 5.23 -4.57 -0.49
N LYS A 186 4.90 -3.98 0.67
CA LYS A 186 4.31 -4.71 1.82
C LYS A 186 2.79 -4.85 1.73
N ILE A 187 2.13 -4.11 0.83
CA ILE A 187 0.68 -4.19 0.61
C ILE A 187 0.34 -5.63 0.21
N GLN A 188 -0.64 -6.21 0.89
CA GLN A 188 -0.93 -7.63 0.77
C GLN A 188 -1.55 -7.95 -0.59
N ARG A 189 -1.05 -9.00 -1.26
CA ARG A 189 -1.72 -9.55 -2.43
C ARG A 189 -2.42 -10.84 -2.05
N SER A 190 -3.63 -11.05 -2.59
CA SER A 190 -4.43 -12.25 -2.36
C SER A 190 -5.08 -12.73 -3.66
N GLY A 191 -5.31 -14.03 -3.76
CA GLY A 191 -5.81 -14.66 -4.98
C GLY A 191 -4.74 -14.75 -6.07
N ASP A 192 -5.14 -14.61 -7.33
CA ASP A 192 -4.28 -14.82 -8.51
C ASP A 192 -3.34 -13.63 -8.84
N GLY A 193 -2.92 -12.85 -7.83
CA GLY A 193 -1.94 -11.77 -8.03
C GLY A 193 -0.51 -12.31 -8.23
N PRO A 194 0.41 -11.53 -8.82
CA PRO A 194 1.80 -11.97 -9.00
C PRO A 194 2.53 -12.14 -7.67
N ALA A 195 3.53 -13.02 -7.68
CA ALA A 195 4.45 -13.18 -6.58
C ALA A 195 5.40 -11.98 -6.50
N VAL A 196 5.07 -11.03 -5.64
CA VAL A 196 5.84 -9.79 -5.47
C VAL A 196 7.01 -9.94 -4.51
N ARG A 197 8.05 -9.13 -4.72
CA ARG A 197 9.11 -8.94 -3.72
C ARG A 197 8.60 -8.01 -2.63
N VAL A 198 9.02 -8.29 -1.39
CA VAL A 198 8.59 -7.57 -0.19
C VAL A 198 9.81 -6.92 0.45
N PRO A 199 9.81 -5.60 0.71
CA PRO A 199 10.92 -4.96 1.40
C PRO A 199 10.97 -5.47 2.85
N VAL A 200 12.17 -5.84 3.31
CA VAL A 200 12.39 -6.38 4.64
C VAL A 200 13.07 -5.35 5.53
N GLY A 201 12.76 -5.38 6.82
CA GLY A 201 13.30 -4.46 7.81
C GLY A 201 13.36 -5.08 9.19
N PRO A 202 13.91 -4.34 10.17
CA PRO A 202 13.86 -4.76 11.56
C PRO A 202 12.41 -4.89 12.05
N PRO A 203 12.14 -5.73 13.06
CA PRO A 203 10.82 -5.84 13.65
C PRO A 203 10.30 -4.49 14.16
N ALA A 204 9.01 -4.20 13.95
CA ALA A 204 8.39 -3.00 14.51
C ALA A 204 8.43 -3.03 16.04
N ASN A 205 8.68 -1.88 16.68
CA ASN A 205 8.70 -1.77 18.14
C ASN A 205 7.28 -1.60 18.67
N VAL A 206 6.50 -2.68 18.59
CA VAL A 206 5.12 -2.75 19.07
C VAL A 206 4.98 -3.86 20.13
N PRO A 207 4.15 -3.69 21.17
CA PRO A 207 3.85 -4.77 22.10
C PRO A 207 3.30 -6.01 21.39
N PRO A 208 3.49 -7.23 21.95
CA PRO A 208 3.02 -8.47 21.34
C PRO A 208 1.53 -8.48 20.98
N GLU A 209 0.71 -7.75 21.73
CA GLU A 209 -0.72 -7.60 21.49
C GLU A 209 -1.05 -6.86 20.18
N PHE A 210 -0.05 -6.25 19.52
CA PHE A 210 -0.17 -5.55 18.25
C PHE A 210 0.76 -6.11 17.16
N ALA A 211 1.39 -7.27 17.40
CA ALA A 211 2.33 -7.88 16.46
C ALA A 211 1.66 -8.50 15.21
N GLY A 212 0.34 -8.36 15.04
CA GLY A 212 -0.43 -8.91 13.92
C GLY A 212 -0.59 -10.43 13.96
N THR A 213 -1.51 -10.96 13.14
CA THR A 213 -1.83 -12.40 13.01
C THR A 213 -1.49 -12.99 11.65
N ASP A 214 -0.93 -12.19 10.74
CA ASP A 214 -0.74 -12.63 9.37
C ASP A 214 0.09 -13.92 9.36
N ALA A 215 -0.42 -14.95 8.70
CA ALA A 215 0.19 -16.28 8.62
C ALA A 215 1.57 -16.29 7.93
N ASP A 216 2.05 -15.13 7.48
CA ASP A 216 3.42 -14.90 7.02
C ASP A 216 4.26 -14.46 8.24
N PRO A 217 5.09 -15.35 8.83
CA PRO A 217 5.94 -15.03 9.97
C PRO A 217 7.04 -14.00 9.65
N ASN A 218 7.05 -13.41 8.46
CA ASN A 218 7.93 -12.30 8.08
C ASN A 218 7.17 -10.97 7.93
N ARG A 219 5.87 -10.93 8.23
CA ARG A 219 5.02 -9.72 8.23
C ARG A 219 4.41 -9.42 9.60
N TYR A 220 5.17 -9.66 10.67
CA TYR A 220 4.77 -9.26 12.01
C TYR A 220 4.74 -7.73 12.16
N GLY A 221 3.64 -7.20 12.68
CA GLY A 221 3.48 -5.80 13.07
C GLY A 221 2.39 -5.03 12.30
N PRO A 222 2.44 -3.69 12.34
CA PRO A 222 1.43 -2.83 11.72
C PRO A 222 1.21 -3.12 10.24
N LEU A 223 -0.04 -3.10 9.80
CA LEU A 223 -0.42 -3.43 8.43
C LEU A 223 -0.11 -2.28 7.47
N GLN A 224 0.45 -2.60 6.31
CA GLN A 224 0.65 -1.61 5.25
C GLN A 224 -0.66 -1.26 4.53
N THR A 225 -0.97 0.03 4.45
CA THR A 225 -2.09 0.60 3.67
C THR A 225 -1.55 1.63 2.67
N ALA A 226 -2.43 2.19 1.84
CA ALA A 226 -2.14 3.33 0.96
C ALA A 226 -1.71 4.60 1.71
N THR A 227 -2.15 4.73 2.96
CA THR A 227 -2.08 5.96 3.77
C THR A 227 -1.11 5.84 4.94
N GLY A 228 -0.59 4.65 5.22
CA GLY A 228 0.43 4.44 6.25
C GLY A 228 0.51 3.01 6.77
N ARG A 229 1.14 2.87 7.95
CA ARG A 229 1.26 1.64 8.72
C ARG A 229 0.21 1.60 9.83
N LEU A 230 -0.92 0.98 9.53
CA LEU A 230 -2.08 0.87 10.41
C LEU A 230 -1.80 -0.08 11.57
N LEU A 231 -2.05 0.38 12.79
CA LEU A 231 -1.95 -0.45 13.98
C LEU A 231 -3.20 -1.33 14.12
N THR A 232 -2.98 -2.63 14.25
CA THR A 232 -4.02 -3.62 14.52
C THR A 232 -3.70 -4.38 15.80
N ASP A 233 -4.71 -4.97 16.42
CA ASP A 233 -4.52 -5.91 17.53
C ASP A 233 -4.06 -7.30 17.03
N HIS A 234 -3.74 -8.19 17.97
CA HIS A 234 -3.38 -9.59 17.73
C HIS A 234 -4.52 -10.44 17.17
N LYS A 235 -5.66 -9.86 16.77
CA LYS A 235 -6.72 -10.52 16.01
C LYS A 235 -6.91 -9.87 14.63
N GLY A 236 -6.16 -8.80 14.33
CA GLY A 236 -6.24 -8.04 13.10
C GLY A 236 -7.26 -6.91 13.10
N PHE A 237 -7.95 -6.62 14.22
CA PHE A 237 -8.86 -5.49 14.30
C PHE A 237 -8.09 -4.18 14.40
N SER A 238 -8.59 -3.15 13.74
CA SER A 238 -7.98 -1.83 13.78
C SER A 238 -8.05 -1.23 15.18
N VAL A 239 -7.01 -0.49 15.53
CA VAL A 239 -6.91 0.20 16.81
C VAL A 239 -7.24 1.68 16.61
N TYR A 240 -7.96 2.25 17.57
CA TYR A 240 -8.46 3.62 17.54
C TYR A 240 -8.05 4.41 18.78
N THR A 241 -8.06 5.73 18.62
CA THR A 241 -7.94 6.72 19.71
C THR A 241 -9.09 7.71 19.63
N TRP A 242 -9.33 8.42 20.72
CA TRP A 242 -10.43 9.39 20.83
C TRP A 242 -9.92 10.79 21.20
N ASP A 243 -10.50 11.82 20.58
CA ASP A 243 -10.16 13.22 20.85
C ASP A 243 -10.62 13.68 22.23
N GLY A 244 -11.67 13.08 22.79
CA GLY A 244 -12.15 13.38 24.14
C GLY A 244 -11.20 12.93 25.26
N ASP A 245 -10.24 12.04 24.97
CA ASP A 245 -9.28 11.57 25.96
C ASP A 245 -8.17 12.59 26.25
N GLU A 246 -7.73 12.59 27.51
CA GLU A 246 -6.57 13.37 27.97
C GLU A 246 -5.28 12.58 27.76
N PRO A 247 -4.10 13.25 27.65
CA PRO A 247 -2.83 12.55 27.60
C PRO A 247 -2.67 11.59 28.79
N ASN A 248 -2.47 10.31 28.50
CA ASN A 248 -2.38 9.21 29.47
C ASN A 248 -3.60 9.12 30.40
N LYS A 249 -4.81 9.45 29.93
CA LYS A 249 -6.03 9.29 30.72
C LYS A 249 -7.28 9.16 29.84
N SER A 250 -7.98 8.04 30.00
CA SER A 250 -9.25 7.79 29.33
C SER A 250 -10.42 8.50 30.03
N LYS A 251 -11.22 9.24 29.27
CA LYS A 251 -12.57 9.71 29.65
C LYS A 251 -13.68 8.79 29.14
N CYS A 252 -13.38 7.88 28.22
CA CYS A 252 -14.34 6.87 27.76
C CYS A 252 -14.72 5.93 28.91
N MET A 253 -15.94 6.09 29.45
CA MET A 253 -16.49 5.26 30.54
C MET A 253 -17.97 4.95 30.27
N ARG A 254 -18.50 3.91 30.94
CA ARG A 254 -19.92 3.52 30.91
C ARG A 254 -20.44 3.35 29.47
N GLU A 255 -21.33 4.23 29.02
CA GLU A 255 -21.94 4.18 27.68
C GLU A 255 -20.92 4.12 26.56
N CYS A 256 -19.81 4.87 26.67
CA CYS A 256 -18.74 4.81 25.67
C CYS A 256 -18.16 3.40 25.50
N LEU A 257 -18.09 2.61 26.58
CA LEU A 257 -17.53 1.25 26.57
C LEU A 257 -18.49 0.21 25.97
N LYS A 258 -19.72 0.58 25.61
CA LYS A 258 -20.61 -0.30 24.85
C LYS A 258 -20.16 -0.43 23.39
N ASP A 259 -19.61 0.65 22.84
CA ASP A 259 -19.17 0.72 21.45
C ASP A 259 -17.63 0.63 21.31
N TRP A 260 -16.89 0.99 22.37
CA TRP A 260 -15.42 1.09 22.33
C TRP A 260 -14.76 0.23 23.40
N ALA A 261 -14.19 -0.89 22.97
CA ALA A 261 -13.52 -1.82 23.86
C ALA A 261 -12.06 -1.36 24.12
N PRO A 262 -11.64 -1.15 25.37
CA PRO A 262 -10.25 -0.80 25.67
C PRO A 262 -9.29 -1.91 25.24
N VAL A 263 -8.16 -1.55 24.63
CA VAL A 263 -7.08 -2.52 24.40
C VAL A 263 -6.30 -2.68 25.70
N PHE A 264 -6.61 -3.76 26.43
CA PHE A 264 -5.98 -4.03 27.72
C PHE A 264 -4.50 -4.37 27.57
N ALA A 265 -3.72 -3.93 28.55
CA ALA A 265 -2.33 -4.31 28.73
C ALA A 265 -2.23 -5.40 29.78
N ALA A 266 -1.34 -6.38 29.57
CA ALA A 266 -1.06 -7.38 30.60
C ALA A 266 -0.60 -6.73 31.92
N VAL A 267 -0.87 -7.37 33.06
CA VAL A 267 -0.47 -6.83 34.38
C VAL A 267 1.06 -6.65 34.48
N THR A 268 1.81 -7.52 33.81
CA THR A 268 3.27 -7.52 33.70
C THR A 268 3.81 -6.66 32.55
N ALA A 269 2.94 -6.03 31.76
CA ALA A 269 3.37 -5.18 30.65
C ALA A 269 4.15 -3.97 31.17
N VAL A 270 5.17 -3.58 30.40
CA VAL A 270 6.05 -2.46 30.71
C VAL A 270 5.99 -1.44 29.56
N PRO A 271 5.80 -0.14 29.87
CA PRO A 271 5.92 0.93 28.88
C PRO A 271 7.29 0.94 28.19
N ASN A 272 7.34 1.24 26.90
CA ASN A 272 8.60 1.36 26.17
C ASN A 272 8.46 2.35 25.00
N GLY A 273 9.36 3.33 24.92
CA GLY A 273 9.35 4.35 23.87
C GLY A 273 8.03 5.14 23.84
N GLU A 274 7.30 5.02 22.73
CA GLU A 274 6.01 5.71 22.51
C GLU A 274 4.83 5.02 23.19
N TRP A 275 5.05 3.82 23.74
CA TRP A 275 4.03 3.01 24.41
C TRP A 275 3.97 3.32 25.89
N GLY A 276 2.77 3.63 26.37
CA GLY A 276 2.48 3.87 27.78
C GLY A 276 1.36 2.97 28.28
N ILE A 277 1.12 2.96 29.59
CA ILE A 277 0.04 2.21 30.21
C ILE A 277 -0.71 3.12 31.18
N ILE A 278 -2.04 3.04 31.16
CA ILE A 278 -2.90 3.70 32.15
C ILE A 278 -3.65 2.65 32.96
N GLU A 279 -3.93 2.97 34.22
CA GLU A 279 -4.77 2.15 35.08
C GLU A 279 -6.21 2.71 35.08
N ARG A 280 -7.16 1.91 34.58
CA ARG A 280 -8.57 2.31 34.46
C ARG A 280 -9.32 2.13 35.78
N SER A 281 -8.95 1.09 36.50
CA SER A 281 -9.44 0.71 37.84
C SER A 281 -8.40 -0.24 38.47
N PRO A 282 -8.44 -0.52 39.78
CA PRO A 282 -7.43 -1.37 40.43
C PRO A 282 -7.20 -2.69 39.68
N GLY A 283 -5.98 -2.85 39.15
CA GLY A 283 -5.55 -4.04 38.41
C GLY A 283 -5.95 -4.12 36.94
N ILE A 284 -6.72 -3.16 36.41
CA ILE A 284 -7.14 -3.12 35.01
C ILE A 284 -6.32 -2.07 34.25
N LYS A 285 -5.35 -2.56 33.46
CA LYS A 285 -4.42 -1.74 32.68
C LYS A 285 -4.82 -1.67 31.21
N GLN A 286 -4.65 -0.51 30.59
CA GLN A 286 -4.90 -0.27 29.16
C GLN A 286 -3.67 0.31 28.49
N TRP A 287 -3.40 -0.14 27.26
CA TRP A 287 -2.34 0.41 26.43
C TRP A 287 -2.66 1.84 25.98
N THR A 288 -1.62 2.66 25.92
CA THR A 288 -1.62 3.96 25.26
C THR A 288 -0.49 4.00 24.23
N PHE A 289 -0.70 4.72 23.13
CA PHE A 289 0.34 5.02 22.15
C PHE A 289 0.40 6.52 21.93
N ARG A 290 1.60 7.10 21.96
CA ARG A 290 1.80 8.57 21.90
C ARG A 290 0.89 9.33 22.88
N LYS A 291 0.77 8.79 24.10
CA LYS A 291 -0.06 9.29 25.20
C LYS A 291 -1.58 9.22 24.96
N LYS A 292 -2.07 8.57 23.91
CA LYS A 292 -3.50 8.39 23.65
C LYS A 292 -3.95 6.98 24.04
N PRO A 293 -5.03 6.81 24.84
CA PRO A 293 -5.59 5.50 25.15
C PRO A 293 -6.12 4.78 23.91
N LEU A 294 -5.91 3.46 23.87
CA LEU A 294 -6.19 2.63 22.70
C LEU A 294 -7.47 1.80 22.86
N TYR A 295 -8.26 1.73 21.81
CA TYR A 295 -9.53 0.99 21.77
C TYR A 295 -9.65 0.18 20.47
N THR A 296 -10.47 -0.86 20.49
CA THR A 296 -11.07 -1.46 19.30
C THR A 296 -12.55 -1.07 19.23
N TYR A 297 -13.10 -1.01 18.02
CA TYR A 297 -14.51 -0.67 17.82
C TYR A 297 -15.36 -1.94 17.81
N VAL A 298 -16.38 -2.01 18.67
CA VAL A 298 -17.21 -3.20 18.86
C VAL A 298 -18.03 -3.54 17.61
N LEU A 299 -18.35 -2.53 16.78
CA LEU A 299 -19.14 -2.70 15.56
C LEU A 299 -18.29 -2.97 14.31
N ASP A 300 -16.95 -3.06 14.44
CA ASP A 300 -16.11 -3.51 13.33
C ASP A 300 -16.44 -4.96 12.97
N ARG A 301 -16.97 -5.16 11.75
CA ARG A 301 -17.42 -6.48 11.26
C ARG A 301 -16.32 -7.32 10.63
N SER A 302 -15.18 -6.70 10.34
CA SER A 302 -14.03 -7.33 9.71
C SER A 302 -12.73 -6.79 10.32
N THR A 303 -11.68 -7.60 10.25
CA THR A 303 -10.32 -7.15 10.56
C THR A 303 -9.95 -5.98 9.66
N ARG A 304 -9.13 -5.04 10.15
CA ARG A 304 -8.59 -3.92 9.36
C ARG A 304 -9.66 -2.92 8.89
N SER A 305 -10.83 -2.91 9.53
CA SER A 305 -11.89 -1.92 9.28
C SER A 305 -11.41 -0.50 9.62
N LEU A 306 -11.90 0.50 8.88
CA LEU A 306 -11.69 1.91 9.20
C LEU A 306 -12.99 2.61 9.63
N VAL A 307 -14.10 1.85 9.70
CA VAL A 307 -15.46 2.37 9.96
C VAL A 307 -15.58 3.05 11.33
N GLY A 308 -14.79 2.64 12.32
CA GLY A 308 -14.79 3.32 13.62
C GLY A 308 -14.43 4.81 13.51
N SER A 309 -13.65 5.22 12.51
CA SER A 309 -13.31 6.63 12.29
C SER A 309 -14.47 7.46 11.72
N ASP A 310 -15.60 6.85 11.31
CA ASP A 310 -16.82 7.59 10.97
C ASP A 310 -17.52 8.17 12.21
N VAL A 311 -17.20 7.65 13.40
CA VAL A 311 -17.75 8.16 14.65
C VAL A 311 -16.98 9.45 15.00
N PRO A 312 -17.66 10.60 15.15
CA PRO A 312 -16.96 11.88 15.36
C PRO A 312 -15.96 11.85 16.53
N GLY A 313 -14.73 12.25 16.23
CA GLY A 313 -13.61 12.34 17.19
C GLY A 313 -12.85 11.04 17.42
N TRP A 314 -13.20 9.95 16.71
CA TRP A 314 -12.46 8.69 16.73
C TRP A 314 -11.56 8.56 15.52
N HIS A 315 -10.36 8.02 15.74
CA HIS A 315 -9.32 7.98 14.72
C HIS A 315 -8.58 6.66 14.74
N ASN A 316 -8.45 6.02 13.58
CA ASN A 316 -7.53 4.90 13.38
C ASN A 316 -6.09 5.31 13.76
N VAL A 317 -5.38 4.39 14.40
CA VAL A 317 -4.01 4.60 14.86
C VAL A 317 -3.02 4.04 13.84
N TYR A 318 -2.01 4.84 13.52
CA TYR A 318 -0.92 4.45 12.64
C TYR A 318 0.39 4.59 13.40
N THR A 319 1.31 3.63 13.25
CA THR A 319 2.70 3.82 13.71
C THR A 319 3.43 4.85 12.87
N GLN A 320 3.04 4.95 11.59
CA GLN A 320 3.52 5.92 10.62
C GLN A 320 2.43 6.23 9.60
N ARG A 321 2.14 7.51 9.34
CA ARG A 321 1.30 7.94 8.21
C ARG A 321 2.20 8.30 7.02
N ALA A 322 1.70 8.11 5.80
CA ALA A 322 2.35 8.65 4.61
C ALA A 322 2.19 10.19 4.58
N ILE A 323 3.06 10.88 3.85
CA ILE A 323 2.89 12.32 3.63
C ILE A 323 1.73 12.52 2.65
N ALA A 324 0.99 13.61 2.81
CA ALA A 324 -0.15 13.94 1.96
C ALA A 324 0.23 13.90 0.46
N PRO A 325 -0.68 13.41 -0.41
CA PRO A 325 -0.49 13.47 -1.84
C PRO A 325 -0.44 14.94 -2.30
N PRO A 326 0.02 15.21 -3.54
CA PRO A 326 -0.08 16.54 -4.14
C PRO A 326 -1.48 17.13 -4.00
N LYS A 327 -1.55 18.45 -3.80
CA LYS A 327 -2.81 19.20 -3.67
C LYS A 327 -3.76 19.09 -4.88
N ASP A 328 -3.28 18.53 -5.98
CA ASP A 328 -4.07 18.25 -7.18
C ASP A 328 -4.98 17.03 -6.98
N PHE A 329 -4.81 16.28 -5.89
CA PHE A 329 -5.66 15.15 -5.54
C PHE A 329 -6.66 15.50 -4.44
N THR A 330 -7.81 14.85 -4.50
CA THR A 330 -8.91 14.96 -3.54
C THR A 330 -9.29 13.58 -3.00
N VAL A 331 -10.15 13.55 -1.98
CA VAL A 331 -10.78 12.33 -1.46
C VAL A 331 -12.23 12.32 -1.88
N GLN A 332 -12.73 11.19 -2.38
CA GLN A 332 -14.13 11.04 -2.77
C GLN A 332 -14.73 9.83 -2.08
N ASP A 333 -15.95 10.01 -1.57
CA ASP A 333 -16.79 8.90 -1.14
C ASP A 333 -17.20 8.08 -2.38
N SER A 334 -17.12 6.77 -2.26
CA SER A 334 -17.47 5.81 -3.30
C SER A 334 -18.40 4.74 -2.73
N ILE A 335 -18.96 3.91 -3.60
CA ILE A 335 -19.92 2.85 -3.23
C ILE A 335 -19.39 1.86 -2.20
N ALA A 336 -18.07 1.70 -2.10
CA ALA A 336 -17.42 0.69 -1.26
C ALA A 336 -16.42 1.27 -0.23
N GLY A 337 -16.37 2.59 -0.06
CA GLY A 337 -15.40 3.24 0.83
C GLY A 337 -14.97 4.59 0.25
N GLN A 338 -13.67 4.91 0.34
CA GLN A 338 -13.13 6.18 -0.15
C GLN A 338 -11.93 5.97 -1.06
N VAL A 339 -11.89 6.75 -2.12
CA VAL A 339 -10.85 6.70 -3.16
C VAL A 339 -10.08 8.02 -3.23
N LEU A 340 -8.82 7.92 -3.66
CA LEU A 340 -8.09 9.08 -4.13
C LEU A 340 -8.64 9.46 -5.50
N ALA A 341 -8.86 10.75 -5.72
CA ALA A 341 -9.38 11.29 -6.96
C ALA A 341 -8.54 12.46 -7.46
N ASP A 342 -8.61 12.76 -8.76
CA ASP A 342 -8.00 13.95 -9.34
C ASP A 342 -8.71 15.25 -8.92
N ALA A 343 -8.23 16.38 -9.43
CA ALA A 343 -8.79 17.71 -9.15
C ALA A 343 -10.24 17.90 -9.64
N LYS A 344 -10.75 16.98 -10.47
CA LYS A 344 -12.15 16.96 -10.96
C LYS A 344 -13.03 15.99 -10.17
N GLY A 345 -12.46 15.29 -9.18
CA GLY A 345 -13.14 14.26 -8.40
C GLY A 345 -13.19 12.90 -9.09
N MET A 346 -12.49 12.70 -10.21
CA MET A 346 -12.45 11.40 -10.89
C MET A 346 -11.47 10.46 -10.20
N THR A 347 -11.89 9.22 -9.95
CA THR A 347 -11.08 8.22 -9.25
C THR A 347 -9.73 7.99 -9.93
N VAL A 348 -8.68 7.92 -9.12
CA VAL A 348 -7.32 7.60 -9.54
C VAL A 348 -7.12 6.09 -9.54
N TYR A 349 -6.47 5.59 -10.58
CA TYR A 349 -6.18 4.18 -10.79
C TYR A 349 -4.67 3.92 -10.87
N ILE A 350 -4.25 2.78 -10.34
CA ILE A 350 -2.92 2.21 -10.53
C ILE A 350 -3.06 0.99 -11.44
N TYR A 351 -2.12 0.83 -12.38
CA TYR A 351 -1.97 -0.38 -13.15
C TYR A 351 -1.04 -1.36 -12.43
N ASN A 352 -1.50 -2.58 -12.23
CA ASN A 352 -0.75 -3.66 -11.61
C ASN A 352 -0.40 -4.70 -12.66
N CYS A 353 0.83 -5.20 -12.62
CA CYS A 353 1.28 -6.17 -13.60
C CYS A 353 2.44 -7.02 -13.08
N GLY A 354 2.32 -8.34 -13.26
CA GLY A 354 3.44 -9.26 -13.15
C GLY A 354 3.34 -10.29 -14.26
N ASP A 355 4.41 -10.40 -15.05
CA ASP A 355 4.41 -11.35 -16.15
C ASP A 355 4.41 -12.81 -15.65
N ASP A 356 3.90 -13.72 -16.48
CA ASP A 356 3.77 -15.14 -16.12
C ASP A 356 5.09 -15.91 -16.19
N ALA A 357 6.23 -15.24 -16.32
CA ALA A 357 7.49 -15.95 -16.39
C ALA A 357 7.87 -16.52 -15.01
N ARG A 358 8.84 -17.45 -14.99
CA ARG A 358 9.33 -18.06 -13.74
C ARG A 358 9.96 -17.06 -12.77
N ASP A 359 10.33 -15.87 -13.24
CA ASP A 359 10.91 -14.80 -12.44
C ASP A 359 9.90 -13.74 -12.00
N GLN A 360 8.65 -13.77 -12.51
CA GLN A 360 7.53 -12.89 -12.15
C GLN A 360 7.95 -11.41 -12.16
N LEU A 361 8.52 -10.95 -13.27
CA LEU A 361 8.98 -9.56 -13.34
C LEU A 361 7.79 -8.61 -13.45
N ALA A 362 7.93 -7.47 -12.80
CA ALA A 362 6.94 -6.39 -12.83
C ALA A 362 6.87 -5.77 -14.23
N CYS A 363 5.66 -5.44 -14.68
CA CYS A 363 5.36 -4.85 -16.00
C CYS A 363 4.48 -3.60 -15.92
N ASP A 364 4.50 -2.95 -14.76
CA ASP A 364 3.69 -1.82 -14.35
C ASP A 364 4.52 -0.55 -14.12
N HIS A 365 5.80 -0.57 -14.49
CA HIS A 365 6.70 0.60 -14.44
C HIS A 365 7.04 1.07 -15.86
N PRO A 366 7.14 2.38 -16.14
CA PRO A 366 7.38 2.90 -17.49
C PRO A 366 8.72 2.45 -18.11
N ASP A 367 9.66 2.01 -17.29
CA ASP A 367 10.96 1.45 -17.73
C ASP A 367 10.92 -0.08 -17.92
N THR A 368 9.74 -0.71 -17.78
CA THR A 368 9.49 -2.14 -17.97
C THR A 368 8.58 -2.40 -19.18
N GLU A 369 8.20 -3.65 -19.42
CA GLU A 369 7.40 -4.02 -20.59
C GLU A 369 5.98 -3.42 -20.52
N GLN A 370 5.60 -2.68 -21.57
CA GLN A 370 4.33 -1.95 -21.63
C GLN A 370 3.27 -2.65 -22.50
N ALA A 371 3.64 -3.69 -23.25
CA ALA A 371 2.72 -4.45 -24.10
C ALA A 371 1.51 -4.99 -23.33
N TYR A 372 1.71 -5.48 -22.09
CA TYR A 372 0.63 -5.97 -21.24
C TYR A 372 -0.39 -4.87 -20.92
N ARG A 373 0.08 -3.68 -20.54
CA ARG A 373 -0.80 -2.54 -20.25
C ARG A 373 -1.60 -2.16 -21.48
N LEU A 374 -0.94 -1.97 -22.62
CA LEU A 374 -1.55 -1.58 -23.88
C LEU A 374 -2.59 -2.60 -24.37
N ALA A 375 -2.30 -3.91 -24.21
CA ALA A 375 -3.26 -4.97 -24.51
C ALA A 375 -4.52 -4.86 -23.64
N ILE A 376 -4.36 -4.60 -22.33
CA ILE A 376 -5.48 -4.50 -21.39
C ILE A 376 -6.33 -3.24 -21.64
N CYS A 377 -5.74 -2.04 -21.67
CA CYS A 377 -6.52 -0.80 -21.75
C CYS A 377 -7.12 -0.51 -23.14
N GLY A 378 -6.47 -0.98 -24.21
CA GLY A 378 -6.79 -0.52 -25.56
C GLY A 378 -6.64 -1.58 -26.65
N ASN A 379 -6.59 -2.87 -26.30
CA ASN A 379 -6.36 -3.94 -27.28
C ASN A 379 -5.12 -3.66 -28.17
N SER A 380 -4.05 -3.17 -27.56
CA SER A 380 -2.80 -2.73 -28.20
C SER A 380 -2.90 -1.47 -29.08
N ASP A 381 -4.05 -0.81 -29.15
CA ASP A 381 -4.19 0.54 -29.72
C ASP A 381 -3.88 1.60 -28.64
N PRO A 382 -2.80 2.38 -28.77
CA PRO A 382 -2.44 3.38 -27.78
C PRO A 382 -3.45 4.52 -27.66
N LYS A 383 -4.18 4.86 -28.72
CA LYS A 383 -5.21 5.90 -28.67
C LYS A 383 -6.41 5.43 -27.86
N LEU A 384 -6.89 4.23 -28.15
CA LEU A 384 -7.97 3.62 -27.36
C LEU A 384 -7.56 3.45 -25.90
N CYS A 385 -6.31 3.09 -25.64
CA CYS A 385 -5.81 3.01 -24.27
C CYS A 385 -5.85 4.36 -23.55
N GLN A 386 -5.44 5.44 -24.21
CA GLN A 386 -5.49 6.81 -23.64
C GLN A 386 -6.93 7.31 -23.46
N GLU A 387 -7.87 6.85 -24.27
CA GLU A 387 -9.29 7.14 -24.10
C GLU A 387 -9.88 6.36 -22.93
N SER A 388 -9.58 5.07 -22.80
CA SER A 388 -10.07 4.21 -21.73
C SER A 388 -9.50 4.56 -20.36
N PHE A 389 -8.17 4.74 -20.31
CA PHE A 389 -7.40 5.05 -19.11
C PHE A 389 -6.48 6.24 -19.37
N PRO A 390 -7.02 7.47 -19.37
CA PRO A 390 -6.21 8.68 -19.51
C PRO A 390 -5.21 8.79 -18.35
N TYR A 391 -3.99 9.23 -18.64
CA TYR A 391 -3.05 9.60 -17.59
C TYR A 391 -3.57 10.81 -16.80
N VAL A 392 -3.31 10.85 -15.49
CA VAL A 392 -3.57 12.06 -14.69
C VAL A 392 -2.50 13.11 -15.05
N PRO A 393 -2.88 14.25 -15.65
CA PRO A 393 -1.91 15.27 -16.06
C PRO A 393 -1.31 15.96 -14.84
N ALA A 394 -0.05 16.38 -14.96
CA ALA A 394 0.62 17.22 -13.98
C ALA A 394 1.27 18.43 -14.67
N ALA A 395 1.29 19.58 -14.01
CA ALA A 395 2.11 20.68 -14.50
C ALA A 395 3.59 20.24 -14.50
N ALA A 396 4.33 20.56 -15.56
CA ALA A 396 5.70 20.06 -15.76
C ALA A 396 6.68 20.43 -14.62
N ASN A 397 6.38 21.49 -13.87
CA ASN A 397 7.15 21.97 -12.72
C ASN A 397 6.46 21.69 -11.37
N ALA A 398 5.34 20.95 -11.35
CA ALA A 398 4.68 20.58 -10.10
C ALA A 398 5.62 19.73 -9.24
N LYS A 399 5.44 19.85 -7.92
CA LYS A 399 6.24 19.15 -6.92
C LYS A 399 5.31 18.59 -5.86
N SER A 400 5.78 17.51 -5.24
CA SER A 400 5.16 16.89 -4.08
C SER A 400 6.09 17.03 -2.89
N ASP A 401 5.52 17.23 -1.70
CA ASP A 401 6.27 17.08 -0.45
C ASP A 401 6.47 15.59 -0.10
N SER A 402 5.52 14.74 -0.51
CA SER A 402 5.64 13.28 -0.43
C SER A 402 6.59 12.76 -1.50
N ARG A 403 7.56 11.92 -1.12
CA ARG A 403 8.47 11.24 -2.06
C ARG A 403 7.79 10.14 -2.86
N LEU A 404 6.61 9.71 -2.42
CA LEU A 404 5.83 8.71 -3.14
C LEU A 404 5.26 9.27 -4.43
N TRP A 405 5.17 10.60 -4.56
CA TRP A 405 4.60 11.26 -5.73
C TRP A 405 5.66 12.04 -6.51
N SER A 406 5.61 11.92 -7.83
CA SER A 406 6.52 12.61 -8.73
C SER A 406 5.81 13.02 -10.02
N VAL A 407 6.37 14.01 -10.70
CA VAL A 407 5.99 14.33 -12.08
C VAL A 407 6.97 13.63 -13.01
N MET A 408 6.46 12.96 -14.04
CA MET A 408 7.29 12.33 -15.05
C MET A 408 6.81 12.62 -16.46
N SER A 409 7.73 12.55 -17.41
CA SER A 409 7.44 12.66 -18.84
C SER A 409 7.24 11.26 -19.41
N ILE A 410 6.11 11.03 -20.07
CA ILE A 410 5.74 9.76 -20.69
C ILE A 410 5.46 9.99 -22.18
N ASP A 411 5.92 9.08 -23.03
CA ASP A 411 5.40 8.97 -24.39
C ASP A 411 4.04 8.26 -24.32
N PRO A 412 2.93 8.96 -24.56
CA PRO A 412 1.61 8.40 -24.34
C PRO A 412 1.28 7.24 -25.30
N ASN A 413 1.97 7.13 -26.44
CA ASN A 413 1.75 6.07 -27.41
C ASN A 413 2.44 4.75 -27.03
N THR A 414 3.54 4.82 -26.28
CA THR A 414 4.27 3.62 -25.84
C THR A 414 4.07 3.33 -24.35
N GLY A 415 3.69 4.34 -23.56
CA GLY A 415 3.70 4.30 -22.10
C GLY A 415 5.09 4.29 -21.47
N ARG A 416 6.14 4.41 -22.29
CA ARG A 416 7.52 4.45 -21.80
C ARG A 416 7.89 5.84 -21.33
N ARG A 417 8.87 5.90 -20.43
CA ARG A 417 9.47 7.15 -19.98
C ARG A 417 10.03 7.91 -21.18
N ALA A 418 9.62 9.16 -21.31
CA ALA A 418 10.14 10.09 -22.31
C ALA A 418 11.19 11.02 -21.69
N THR A 419 12.02 11.61 -22.55
CA THR A 419 12.91 12.69 -22.12
C THR A 419 12.12 13.97 -21.87
N GLN A 420 12.52 14.77 -20.89
CA GLN A 420 11.81 16.01 -20.57
C GLN A 420 11.85 16.97 -21.76
N GLY A 421 10.68 17.44 -22.19
CA GLY A 421 10.55 18.34 -23.35
C GLY A 421 10.54 17.63 -24.71
N GLN A 422 10.56 16.29 -24.74
CA GLN A 422 10.39 15.52 -25.96
C GLN A 422 9.06 15.86 -26.64
N ALA A 423 9.09 16.09 -27.96
CA ALA A 423 7.89 16.38 -28.73
C ALA A 423 6.87 15.22 -28.62
N GLY A 424 5.62 15.56 -28.28
CA GLY A 424 4.53 14.60 -28.10
C GLY A 424 4.53 13.86 -26.75
N ALA A 425 5.48 14.14 -25.86
CA ALA A 425 5.46 13.59 -24.50
C ALA A 425 4.53 14.40 -23.58
N SER A 426 3.90 13.69 -22.63
CA SER A 426 2.99 14.25 -21.64
C SER A 426 3.65 14.29 -20.26
N SER A 427 3.40 15.36 -19.49
CA SER A 427 3.78 15.43 -18.08
C SER A 427 2.63 14.91 -17.23
N VAL A 428 2.89 13.88 -16.43
CA VAL A 428 1.85 13.13 -15.70
C VAL A 428 2.27 12.92 -14.25
N TRP A 429 1.28 12.79 -13.37
CA TRP A 429 1.53 12.36 -11.99
C TRP A 429 1.87 10.87 -11.96
N ALA A 430 2.80 10.51 -11.08
CA ALA A 430 3.23 9.15 -10.85
C ALA A 430 3.37 8.85 -9.35
N TYR A 431 2.88 7.68 -8.95
CA TYR A 431 3.00 7.13 -7.60
C TYR A 431 4.07 6.03 -7.59
N ARG A 432 5.11 6.17 -6.76
CA ARG A 432 6.29 5.29 -6.72
C ARG A 432 6.89 5.08 -8.12
N GLU A 433 7.05 6.19 -8.84
CA GLU A 433 7.52 6.24 -10.23
C GLU A 433 6.68 5.45 -11.25
N ARG A 434 5.39 5.24 -10.97
CA ARG A 434 4.45 4.60 -11.90
C ARG A 434 3.34 5.59 -12.24
N PRO A 435 3.05 5.85 -13.52
CA PRO A 435 1.96 6.75 -13.89
C PRO A 435 0.64 6.31 -13.25
N VAL A 436 -0.17 7.29 -12.87
CA VAL A 436 -1.54 7.06 -12.41
C VAL A 436 -2.54 7.52 -13.47
N TYR A 437 -3.74 6.95 -13.42
CA TYR A 437 -4.74 7.08 -14.48
C TYR A 437 -6.09 7.50 -13.92
N THR A 438 -6.95 8.09 -14.74
CA THR A 438 -8.41 8.10 -14.52
C THR A 438 -9.05 7.03 -15.40
N CYS A 439 -10.37 6.84 -15.29
CA CYS A 439 -11.08 5.93 -16.18
C CYS A 439 -12.25 6.60 -16.92
N SER A 440 -12.48 6.22 -18.17
CA SER A 440 -13.57 6.75 -18.99
C SER A 440 -14.95 6.21 -18.65
N LEU A 441 -15.04 5.12 -17.86
CA LEU A 441 -16.32 4.61 -17.37
C LEU A 441 -16.81 5.35 -16.13
N ASP A 442 -15.96 6.15 -15.49
CA ASP A 442 -16.38 7.01 -14.38
C ASP A 442 -17.03 8.27 -14.96
N ARG A 443 -18.25 8.57 -14.53
CA ARG A 443 -19.08 9.67 -15.07
C ARG A 443 -19.27 10.81 -14.10
N GLN A 444 -19.05 10.57 -12.82
CA GLN A 444 -19.20 11.55 -11.74
C GLN A 444 -18.18 11.28 -10.63
N PRO A 445 -17.94 12.25 -9.73
CA PRO A 445 -17.06 12.05 -8.59
C PRO A 445 -17.45 10.85 -7.74
N GLY A 446 -16.45 10.07 -7.30
CA GLY A 446 -16.65 8.88 -6.48
C GLY A 446 -16.97 7.60 -7.26
N ASP A 447 -17.28 7.68 -8.56
CA ASP A 447 -17.39 6.49 -9.41
C ASP A 447 -16.05 5.76 -9.44
N ALA A 448 -16.07 4.44 -9.21
CA ALA A 448 -14.90 3.57 -9.28
C ALA A 448 -15.14 2.40 -10.25
N ASN A 449 -15.80 2.65 -11.38
CA ASN A 449 -16.36 1.64 -12.28
C ASN A 449 -15.29 0.78 -12.98
N CYS A 450 -14.04 1.25 -13.00
CA CYS A 450 -12.90 0.52 -13.54
C CYS A 450 -12.04 -0.17 -12.49
N ASP A 451 -12.48 -0.19 -11.22
CA ASP A 451 -11.84 -1.08 -10.28
C ASP A 451 -12.04 -2.51 -10.78
N SER A 452 -11.00 -3.31 -10.68
CA SER A 452 -11.00 -4.69 -11.17
C SER A 452 -11.01 -4.85 -12.70
N PHE A 453 -10.67 -3.81 -13.46
CA PHE A 453 -10.54 -3.90 -14.92
C PHE A 453 -9.26 -4.63 -15.33
N GLY A 454 -9.37 -5.78 -16.01
CA GLY A 454 -8.25 -6.58 -16.51
C GLY A 454 -8.32 -8.04 -16.08
N GLU A 455 -7.20 -8.73 -16.14
CA GLU A 455 -7.13 -10.16 -15.79
C GLU A 455 -7.36 -10.39 -14.29
N PHE A 456 -8.22 -11.36 -13.97
CA PHE A 456 -8.57 -11.76 -12.60
C PHE A 456 -8.94 -10.58 -11.71
N ASN A 457 -9.95 -9.82 -12.14
CA ASN A 457 -10.44 -8.64 -11.42
C ASN A 457 -9.31 -7.62 -11.22
N GLY A 458 -8.50 -7.40 -12.26
CA GLY A 458 -7.35 -6.48 -12.25
C GLY A 458 -6.26 -6.79 -11.21
N ARG A 459 -6.29 -7.96 -10.55
CA ARG A 459 -5.30 -8.34 -9.53
C ARG A 459 -3.99 -8.80 -10.13
N ARG A 460 -4.05 -9.36 -11.34
CA ARG A 460 -2.87 -9.85 -12.05
C ARG A 460 -2.30 -8.77 -12.95
N ASN A 461 -3.02 -8.47 -14.02
CA ASN A 461 -2.68 -7.50 -15.06
C ASN A 461 -3.90 -6.62 -15.27
N GLY A 462 -3.91 -5.43 -14.70
CA GLY A 462 -5.10 -4.57 -14.77
C GLY A 462 -5.06 -3.35 -13.87
N TYR A 463 -6.13 -2.58 -13.95
CA TYR A 463 -6.31 -1.33 -13.23
C TYR A 463 -7.11 -1.57 -11.95
N ARG A 464 -6.64 -0.97 -10.86
CA ARG A 464 -7.28 -0.98 -9.56
C ARG A 464 -7.43 0.45 -9.07
N ALA A 465 -8.59 0.75 -8.50
CA ALA A 465 -8.80 2.07 -7.93
C ALA A 465 -7.85 2.27 -6.74
N PHE A 466 -7.35 3.49 -6.58
CA PHE A 466 -6.50 3.88 -5.46
C PHE A 466 -7.40 4.08 -4.23
N TRP A 467 -7.74 2.96 -3.59
CA TRP A 467 -8.56 2.94 -2.38
C TRP A 467 -7.76 3.46 -1.19
N LEU A 468 -8.28 4.49 -0.53
CA LEU A 468 -7.79 4.99 0.76
C LEU A 468 -8.40 4.20 1.91
N ARG A 469 -9.65 3.76 1.69
CA ARG A 469 -10.47 2.97 2.59
C ARG A 469 -11.41 2.09 1.78
N ASP A 470 -11.55 0.84 2.18
CA ASP A 470 -12.50 -0.13 1.60
C ASP A 470 -13.26 -0.79 2.75
N ASP A 471 -14.58 -0.63 2.76
CA ASP A 471 -15.48 -1.04 3.84
C ASP A 471 -16.07 -2.44 3.65
N PHE A 472 -16.01 -2.97 2.42
CA PHE A 472 -16.66 -4.22 2.07
C PHE A 472 -15.71 -5.25 1.45
N GLY A 473 -14.57 -4.79 0.92
CA GLY A 473 -13.52 -5.62 0.33
C GLY A 473 -12.19 -5.50 1.07
N ASN A 474 -11.17 -6.14 0.49
CA ASN A 474 -9.76 -6.00 0.90
C ASN A 474 -8.96 -5.20 -0.14
N SER A 475 -9.62 -4.32 -0.91
CA SER A 475 -9.02 -3.59 -2.05
C SER A 475 -8.07 -2.49 -1.63
N ALA A 476 -8.35 -1.76 -0.54
CA ALA A 476 -7.41 -0.80 0.08
C ALA A 476 -6.09 -1.45 0.54
N TYR A 477 -6.09 -2.78 0.63
CA TYR A 477 -4.95 -3.59 1.01
C TYR A 477 -4.39 -4.40 -0.15
N SER A 478 -4.87 -4.20 -1.40
CA SER A 478 -4.49 -5.01 -2.56
C SER A 478 -4.44 -4.21 -3.87
N PHE A 479 -3.41 -3.38 -4.02
CA PHE A 479 -2.96 -2.89 -5.33
C PHE A 479 -1.43 -2.99 -5.42
#